data_AF-T0ZB67-F1
#
_entry.id   AF-T0ZB67-F1
#
_cell.length_a   1.000
_cell.length_b   1.000
_cell.length_c   1.000
_cell.angle_alpha   90.00
_cell.angle_beta   90.00
_cell.angle_gamma   90.00
#
_symmetry.space_group_name_H-M   'P 1'
#
loop_
_entity.id
_entity.type
_entity.pdbx_description
1 polymer ?
#
loop_
_entity_poly.entity_id
_entity_poly.type
_entity_poly.pdbx_seq_one_letter_code
_entity_poly.pdbx_strand_id
1 'polypeptide(L)' 'MNREAQVAGRALAGIPGLGPFRWLLYSRNVPEPVQITFLGTAGSWPTKERNASAIAVDLEREVVLLDCGEGTQRQLF' A
#
# COMPACT_ATOMS: atom_id res chain seq x y z
N MET A 1 14.83 -11.61 20.38
CA MET A 1 13.55 -11.01 20.84
C MET A 1 13.83 -9.54 21.16
N ASN A 2 13.52 -8.64 20.23
CA ASN A 2 13.93 -7.23 20.32
C ASN A 2 13.14 -6.48 21.40
N ARG A 3 13.86 -5.62 22.13
CA ARG A 3 13.40 -4.88 23.32
C ARG A 3 12.14 -4.02 23.07
N GLU A 4 11.86 -3.64 21.83
CA GLU A 4 10.66 -2.87 21.46
C GLU A 4 9.35 -3.63 21.66
N ALA A 5 9.33 -4.94 21.38
CA ALA A 5 8.18 -5.79 21.63
C ALA A 5 7.84 -5.89 23.14
N GLN A 6 8.85 -5.73 23.99
CA GLN A 6 8.70 -5.78 25.45
C GLN A 6 8.12 -4.49 26.04
N VAL A 7 8.34 -3.34 25.40
CA VAL A 7 7.81 -2.05 25.82
C VAL A 7 6.33 -1.91 25.42
N ALA A 8 5.97 -2.33 24.20
CA ALA A 8 4.58 -2.33 23.73
C ALA A 8 3.67 -3.26 24.56
N GLY A 9 4.19 -4.41 25.00
CA GLY A 9 3.46 -5.35 25.86
C GLY A 9 3.07 -4.81 27.24
N ARG A 10 3.74 -3.76 27.73
CA ARG A 10 3.48 -3.15 29.05
C ARG A 10 2.42 -2.05 29.02
N ALA A 11 2.26 -1.35 27.91
CA ALA A 11 1.29 -0.24 27.79
C ALA A 11 -0.17 -0.73 27.67
N LEU A 12 -0.40 -1.95 27.20
CA LEU A 12 -1.73 -2.49 26.89
C LEU A 12 -2.22 -3.57 27.86
N ALA A 13 -1.45 -3.88 28.90
CA ALA A 13 -1.78 -4.91 29.88
C ALA A 13 -2.95 -4.54 30.82
N GLY A 14 -3.46 -3.31 30.76
CA GLY A 14 -4.42 -2.76 31.72
C GLY A 14 -5.84 -2.47 31.22
N ILE A 15 -6.21 -2.81 29.99
CA ILE A 15 -7.56 -2.52 29.46
C ILE A 15 -8.44 -3.78 29.57
N PRO A 16 -9.33 -3.89 30.56
CA PRO A 16 -10.23 -5.03 30.69
C PRO A 16 -11.28 -5.01 29.56
N GLY A 17 -11.50 -6.16 28.90
CA GLY A 17 -12.53 -6.32 27.86
C GLY A 17 -12.03 -6.58 26.43
N LEU A 18 -10.71 -6.53 26.19
CA LEU A 18 -10.15 -6.72 24.84
C LEU A 18 -9.90 -8.20 24.47
N GLY A 19 -10.64 -9.15 25.04
CA GLY A 19 -10.39 -10.60 24.92
C GLY A 19 -10.16 -11.10 23.48
N PRO A 20 -11.17 -11.06 22.58
CA PRO A 20 -11.02 -11.58 21.22
C PRO A 20 -10.35 -10.61 20.25
N PHE A 21 -10.34 -9.29 20.54
CA PHE A 21 -9.82 -8.27 19.62
C PHE A 21 -8.36 -7.86 19.88
N ARG A 22 -7.77 -8.27 21.01
CA ARG A 22 -6.34 -8.04 21.32
C ARG A 22 -5.40 -8.67 20.29
N TRP A 23 -5.84 -9.76 19.66
CA TRP A 23 -5.11 -10.40 18.57
C TRP A 23 -5.09 -9.58 17.27
N LEU A 24 -6.10 -8.73 17.02
CA LEU A 24 -6.15 -7.87 15.83
C LEU A 24 -5.08 -6.77 15.89
N LEU A 25 -4.83 -6.24 17.09
CA LEU A 25 -3.78 -5.24 17.33
C LEU A 25 -2.37 -5.86 17.40
N TYR A 26 -2.26 -7.13 17.79
CA TYR A 26 -1.00 -7.90 17.78
C TYR A 26 -0.67 -8.47 16.40
N SER A 27 -1.68 -8.69 15.55
CA SER A 27 -1.55 -9.14 14.16
C SER A 27 -1.15 -7.99 13.25
N ARG A 28 -0.06 -7.29 13.61
CA ARG A 28 0.78 -6.56 12.65
C ARG A 28 1.54 -7.54 11.76
N ASN A 29 0.76 -8.30 11.00
CA ASN A 29 1.14 -8.91 9.73
C ASN A 29 0.07 -8.54 8.70
N VAL A 30 -0.44 -7.30 8.78
CA VAL A 30 -1.02 -6.69 7.59
C VAL A 30 0.22 -6.41 6.73
N PRO A 31 0.43 -7.11 5.58
CA PRO A 31 1.41 -6.62 4.62
C PRO A 31 1.09 -5.15 4.37
N GLU A 32 2.09 -4.27 4.21
CA GLU A 32 1.76 -2.88 3.94
C GLU A 32 0.80 -2.86 2.75
N PRO A 33 -0.25 -2.02 2.80
CA PRO A 33 -1.30 -2.07 1.81
C PRO A 33 -0.70 -1.83 0.43
N VAL A 34 -0.80 -2.83 -0.45
CA VAL A 34 -0.41 -2.69 -1.86
C VAL A 34 -1.13 -1.49 -2.45
N GLN A 35 -0.37 -0.49 -2.90
CA GLN A 35 -0.93 0.72 -3.50
C GLN A 35 -0.96 0.56 -5.01
N ILE A 36 -2.12 0.83 -5.62
CA ILE A 36 -2.30 0.81 -7.07
C ILE A 36 -2.63 2.22 -7.53
N THR A 37 -1.82 2.74 -8.44
CA THR A 37 -2.00 4.06 -9.04
C THR A 37 -2.23 3.91 -10.54
N PHE A 38 -3.36 4.41 -11.02
CA PHE A 38 -3.65 4.47 -12.46
C PHE A 38 -3.02 5.73 -13.06
N LEU A 39 -1.94 5.56 -13.81
CA LEU A 39 -1.24 6.65 -14.50
C LEU A 39 -1.88 6.97 -15.86
N GLY A 40 -2.54 5.97 -16.46
CA GLY A 40 -3.44 6.16 -17.59
C GLY A 40 -4.36 4.97 -17.77
N THR A 41 -5.50 5.22 -18.40
CA THR A 41 -6.58 4.23 -18.48
C THR A 41 -7.12 4.07 -19.90
N ALA A 42 -6.72 4.93 -20.85
CA ALA A 42 -7.18 4.84 -22.23
C ALA A 42 -6.67 3.56 -22.89
N GLY A 43 -7.57 2.88 -23.63
CA GLY A 43 -7.23 1.74 -24.47
C GLY A 43 -7.00 2.22 -25.90
N SER A 44 -5.94 1.72 -26.54
CA SER A 44 -5.48 2.16 -27.87
C SER A 44 -4.92 3.59 -27.89
N TRP A 45 -5.77 4.61 -28.01
CA TRP A 45 -5.32 6.00 -28.16
C TRP A 45 -5.66 6.86 -26.92
N PRO A 46 -4.75 7.74 -26.48
CA PRO A 46 -5.05 8.70 -25.41
C PRO A 46 -6.14 9.69 -25.84
N THR A 47 -6.89 10.19 -24.86
CA THR A 47 -7.86 11.28 -25.03
C THR A 47 -7.43 12.50 -24.21
N LYS A 48 -8.16 13.61 -24.30
CA LYS A 48 -7.87 14.81 -23.51
C LYS A 48 -7.99 14.57 -22.00
N GLU A 49 -8.86 13.64 -21.60
CA GLU A 49 -9.19 13.36 -20.20
C GLU A 49 -8.48 12.09 -19.68
N ARG A 50 -7.92 11.26 -20.57
CA ARG A 50 -7.37 9.94 -20.22
C ARG A 50 -6.07 9.68 -20.97
N ASN A 51 -4.97 9.53 -20.22
CA ASN A 51 -3.68 9.13 -20.77
C ASN A 51 -3.70 7.68 -21.25
N ALA A 52 -2.71 7.34 -22.08
CA ALA A 52 -2.46 5.97 -22.54
C ALA A 52 -2.23 5.02 -21.35
N SER A 53 -2.57 3.74 -21.54
CA SER A 53 -2.53 2.71 -20.50
C SER A 53 -1.20 2.66 -19.73
N ALA A 54 -1.29 2.78 -18.40
CA ALA A 54 -0.18 2.57 -17.46
C ALA A 54 -0.69 2.48 -16.01
N ILE A 55 -0.16 1.52 -15.23
CA ILE A 55 -0.49 1.31 -13.82
C ILE A 55 0.80 1.13 -13.02
N ALA A 56 0.98 1.90 -11.94
CA ALA A 56 2.03 1.67 -10.97
C ALA A 56 1.49 0.86 -9.77
N VAL A 57 2.18 -0.23 -9.44
CA VAL A 57 1.88 -1.07 -8.27
C VAL A 57 3.05 -0.95 -7.29
N ASP A 58 2.78 -0.36 -6.14
CA ASP A 58 3.75 -0.21 -5.04
C ASP A 58 3.72 -1.47 -4.15
N LEU A 59 4.84 -2.16 -4.10
CA LEU A 59 5.07 -3.39 -3.31
C LEU A 59 6.08 -3.15 -2.17
N GLU A 60 6.04 -1.96 -1.55
CA GLU A 60 6.92 -1.48 -0.46
C GLU A 60 8.37 -1.21 -0.86
N ARG A 61 9.03 -2.20 -1.47
CA ARG A 61 10.47 -2.15 -1.80
C ARG A 61 10.73 -1.86 -3.27
N GLU A 62 9.72 -2.06 -4.09
CA GLU A 62 9.77 -1.84 -5.51
C GLU A 62 8.43 -1.34 -6.02
N VAL A 63 8.49 -0.59 -7.11
CA VAL A 63 7.31 -0.21 -7.88
C VAL A 63 7.35 -0.96 -9.18
N VAL A 64 6.32 -1.76 -9.42
CA VAL A 64 6.13 -2.46 -10.69
C VAL A 64 5.25 -1.60 -11.58
N LEU A 65 5.81 -1.19 -12.72
CA LEU A 65 5.07 -0.47 -13.75
C LEU A 65 4.48 -1.49 -14.74
N LEU A 66 3.15 -1.60 -14.76
CA LEU A 66 2.40 -2.39 -15.73
C LEU A 66 2.00 -1.48 -16.89
N ASP A 67 2.57 -1.76 -18.07
CA ASP A 67 2.47 -0.92 -19.27
C ASP A 67 3.13 0.46 -19.14
N CYS A 68 3.48 1.08 -20.25
CA CYS A 68 4.15 2.38 -20.29
C CYS A 68 3.73 3.14 -21.55
N GLY A 69 2.43 3.48 -21.62
CA GLY A 69 1.89 4.32 -22.68
C GLY A 69 2.60 5.68 -22.78
N GLU A 70 2.47 6.34 -23.93
CA GLU A 70 3.05 7.66 -24.16
C GLU A 70 2.65 8.65 -23.05
N GLY A 71 3.64 9.40 -22.56
CA GLY A 71 3.43 10.40 -21.51
C GLY A 71 3.36 9.85 -20.08
N THR A 72 3.46 8.53 -19.84
CA THR A 72 3.45 7.92 -18.49
C THR A 72 4.46 8.58 -17.55
N GLN A 73 5.65 8.94 -18.04
CA GLN A 73 6.68 9.61 -17.24
C GLN A 73 6.23 10.97 -16.67
N ARG A 74 5.30 11.66 -17.33
CA ARG A 74 4.75 12.96 -16.89
C ARG A 74 3.73 12.80 -15.76
N GLN A 75 3.32 11.58 -15.43
CA GLN A 75 2.37 11.28 -14.36
C GLN A 75 3.06 10.78 -13.08
N LEU A 76 4.38 10.54 -13.14
CA LEU A 76 5.18 10.05 -12.02
C LEU A 76 5.68 11.17 -11.08
N PHE A 77 5.49 12.44 -11.45
CA PHE A 77 5.95 13.64 -10.74
C PHE A 77 4.89 14.74 -10.81
#